data_AF-A0A7S2B1C2-F1
#
_entry.id   AF-A0A7S2B1C2-F1
#
_cell.length_a   1.000
_cell.length_b   1.000
_cell.length_c   1.000
_cell.angle_alpha   90.00
_cell.angle_beta   90.00
_cell.angle_gamma   90.00
#
_symmetry.space_group_name_H-M   'P 1'
#
loop_
_entity.id
_entity.type
_entity.pdbx_description
1 polymer ?
#
loop_
_entity_poly.entity_id
_entity_poly.type
_entity_poly.pdbx_seq_one_letter_code
_entity_poly.pdbx_strand_id
1 'polypeptide(L)'
;AELKADVKFGKLSRPVKKAKADGFYTEADRKQCTFRPRPKTQHEQRVMENAFPEFATIREKEEETRKQAEANASLMGNDQEDLRMKHMIQRLDAAERSRIKDLENARKEADYALKLDKKSCPVCGAVQSYTDIEEKRNRCQGPKCDGAKYVGKVVNHRSFLMRQDQHVVNKYRTLEQKQKEHNAELYRPFRAK
;
A
#
# COMPACT_ATOMS: atom_id res chain seq x y z
N ALA A 1 -4.16 17.90 -47.17
CA ALA A 1 -4.91 18.85 -46.34
C ALA A 1 -4.93 18.30 -44.91
N GLU A 2 -3.96 18.72 -44.08
CA GLU A 2 -3.88 18.31 -42.68
C GLU A 2 -4.56 19.37 -41.82
N LEU A 3 -5.69 19.01 -41.21
CA LEU A 3 -6.41 19.84 -40.25
C LEU A 3 -5.73 19.70 -38.88
N LYS A 4 -4.90 20.68 -38.51
CA LYS A 4 -4.42 20.85 -37.13
C LYS A 4 -5.51 21.55 -36.32
N ALA A 5 -6.17 20.81 -35.43
CA ALA A 5 -7.14 21.36 -34.50
C ALA A 5 -6.40 21.85 -33.23
N ASP A 6 -6.25 23.17 -33.10
CA ASP A 6 -5.73 23.82 -31.90
C ASP A 6 -6.78 23.79 -30.79
N VAL A 7 -6.67 22.82 -29.88
CA VAL A 7 -7.48 22.76 -28.66
C VAL A 7 -6.95 23.78 -27.66
N LYS A 8 -7.60 24.95 -27.59
CA LYS A 8 -7.34 25.97 -26.57
C LYS A 8 -7.85 25.47 -25.22
N PHE A 9 -6.96 24.98 -24.36
CA PHE A 9 -7.28 24.72 -22.96
C PHE A 9 -7.58 26.05 -22.25
N GLY A 10 -8.83 26.22 -21.82
CA GLY A 10 -9.23 27.33 -20.96
C GLY A 10 -8.42 27.34 -19.66
N LYS A 11 -7.99 28.53 -19.24
CA LYS A 11 -7.26 28.72 -17.98
C LYS A 11 -8.17 28.27 -16.82
N LEU A 12 -7.89 27.11 -16.24
CA LEU A 12 -8.56 26.65 -15.01
C LEU A 12 -8.30 27.69 -13.91
N SER A 13 -9.37 28.28 -13.39
CA SER A 13 -9.27 29.25 -12.29
C SER A 13 -8.69 28.55 -11.06
N ARG A 14 -7.69 29.17 -10.45
CA ARG A 14 -7.15 28.69 -9.16
C ARG A 14 -8.28 28.73 -8.13
N PRO A 15 -8.51 27.68 -7.34
CA PRO A 15 -9.53 27.70 -6.29
C PRO A 15 -9.20 28.81 -5.30
N VAL A 16 -10.17 29.70 -5.09
CA VAL A 16 -10.06 30.79 -4.10
C VAL A 16 -9.85 30.14 -2.74
N LYS A 17 -8.66 30.31 -2.17
CA LYS A 17 -8.36 29.86 -0.81
C LYS A 17 -9.24 30.67 0.13
N LYS A 18 -10.35 30.10 0.59
CA LYS A 18 -11.12 30.67 1.69
C LYS A 18 -10.19 30.74 2.90
N ALA A 19 -10.08 31.91 3.53
CA ALA A 19 -9.38 32.06 4.80
C ALA A 19 -9.89 30.98 5.76
N LYS A 20 -8.99 30.38 6.56
CA LYS A 20 -9.37 29.35 7.55
C LYS A 20 -10.51 29.93 8.38
N ALA A 21 -11.73 29.45 8.16
CA ALA A 21 -12.89 29.91 8.90
C ALA A 21 -12.67 29.53 10.37
N ASP A 22 -13.01 30.43 11.29
CA ASP A 22 -12.79 30.33 12.75
C ASP A 22 -13.54 29.14 13.43
N GLY A 23 -13.90 28.08 12.71
CA GLY A 23 -14.61 26.91 13.22
C GLY A 23 -16.10 27.13 13.50
N PHE A 24 -16.62 28.34 13.28
CA PHE A 24 -18.04 28.67 13.48
C PHE A 24 -18.84 28.54 12.19
N TYR A 25 -20.06 27.99 12.30
CA TYR A 25 -20.97 27.78 11.17
C TYR A 25 -21.60 29.09 10.68
N THR A 26 -21.93 30.01 11.60
CA THR A 26 -22.41 31.37 11.28
C THR A 26 -21.77 32.45 12.15
N GLU A 27 -21.84 33.71 11.71
CA GLU A 27 -21.39 34.87 12.52
C GLU A 27 -22.24 35.09 13.77
N ALA A 28 -23.50 34.65 13.76
CA ALA A 28 -24.38 34.70 14.93
C ALA A 28 -23.89 33.72 16.01
N ASP A 29 -23.53 32.49 15.62
CA ASP A 29 -22.95 31.48 16.52
C ASP A 29 -21.66 31.98 17.17
N ARG A 30 -20.84 32.71 16.39
CA ARG A 30 -19.60 33.32 16.87
C ARG A 30 -19.82 34.38 17.96
N LYS A 31 -20.96 35.08 17.94
CA LYS A 31 -21.32 36.09 18.95
C LYS A 31 -21.99 35.48 20.18
N GLN A 32 -22.69 34.36 20.02
CA GLN A 32 -23.39 33.65 21.10
C GLN A 32 -22.53 32.58 21.80
N CYS A 33 -21.32 32.31 21.31
CA CYS A 33 -20.42 31.32 21.90
C CYS A 33 -19.95 31.76 23.31
N THR A 34 -20.45 31.07 24.34
CA THR A 34 -20.09 31.26 25.75
C THR A 34 -18.68 30.78 26.10
N PHE A 35 -18.12 29.87 25.30
CA PHE A 35 -16.76 29.35 25.44
C PHE A 35 -15.71 30.19 24.70
N ARG A 36 -16.10 31.31 24.11
CA ARG A 36 -15.16 32.15 23.37
C ARG A 36 -14.16 32.76 24.37
N PRO A 37 -12.85 32.54 24.18
CA PRO A 37 -11.85 33.24 24.98
C PRO A 37 -12.04 34.74 24.77
N ARG A 38 -12.24 35.49 25.85
CA ARG A 38 -12.32 36.95 25.78
C ARG A 38 -11.00 37.46 25.21
N PRO A 39 -11.02 38.42 24.26
CA PRO A 39 -9.78 39.07 23.83
C PRO A 39 -9.12 39.73 25.04
N LYS A 40 -7.87 39.34 25.32
CA LYS A 40 -7.11 39.90 26.45
C LYS A 40 -6.95 41.39 26.27
N THR A 41 -7.20 42.16 27.32
CA THR A 41 -6.94 43.60 27.36
C THR A 41 -5.44 43.88 27.26
N GLN A 42 -5.03 45.08 26.82
CA GLN A 42 -3.59 45.40 26.71
C GLN A 42 -2.84 45.23 28.04
N HIS A 43 -3.50 45.51 29.17
CA HIS A 43 -2.89 45.31 30.49
C HIS A 43 -2.65 43.82 30.78
N GLU A 44 -3.63 42.96 30.54
CA GLU A 44 -3.48 41.51 30.69
C GLU A 44 -2.43 40.91 29.73
N GLN A 45 -2.31 41.47 28.51
CA GLN A 45 -1.25 41.09 27.58
C GLN A 45 0.14 41.43 28.15
N ARG A 46 0.32 42.64 28.70
CA ARG A 46 1.58 43.05 29.33
C ARG A 46 1.91 42.24 30.59
N VAL A 47 0.91 41.89 31.40
CA VAL A 47 1.13 41.03 32.58
C VAL A 47 1.61 39.64 32.15
N MET A 48 1.05 39.08 31.07
CA MET A 48 1.52 37.80 30.51
C MET A 48 2.93 37.90 29.93
N GLU A 49 3.24 38.97 29.21
CA GLU A 49 4.58 39.22 28.64
C GLU A 49 5.64 39.39 29.75
N ASN A 50 5.30 40.03 30.87
CA ASN A 50 6.20 40.20 32.02
C ASN A 50 6.31 38.93 32.89
N ALA A 51 5.24 38.14 32.98
CA ALA A 51 5.22 36.90 33.77
C ALA A 51 6.05 35.78 33.11
N PHE A 52 6.19 35.81 31.78
CA PHE A 52 6.94 34.81 31.03
C PHE A 52 7.86 35.48 29.98
N PRO A 53 9.03 35.99 30.41
CA PRO A 53 9.96 36.71 29.54
C PRO A 53 10.47 35.88 28.35
N GLU A 54 10.43 34.55 28.43
CA GLU A 54 10.74 33.67 27.28
C GLU A 54 9.82 33.91 26.08
N PHE A 55 8.53 34.25 26.27
CA PHE A 55 7.61 34.49 25.16
C PHE A 55 7.92 35.77 24.39
N ALA A 56 8.46 36.80 25.06
CA ALA A 56 8.90 38.02 24.38
C ALA A 56 10.07 37.71 23.42
N THR A 57 11.03 36.89 23.86
CA THR A 57 12.18 36.49 23.03
C THR A 57 11.80 35.60 21.84
N ILE A 58 10.76 34.77 21.99
CA ILE A 58 10.23 33.96 20.87
C ILE A 58 9.61 34.87 19.82
N ARG A 59 8.82 35.87 20.23
CA ARG A 59 8.16 36.79 19.30
C ARG A 59 9.15 37.67 18.55
N GLU A 60 10.20 38.14 19.22
CA GLU A 60 11.29 38.89 18.58
C GLU A 60 12.05 38.02 17.56
N LYS A 61 12.37 36.77 17.91
CA LYS A 61 12.99 35.81 16.98
C LYS A 61 12.10 35.47 15.79
N GLU A 62 10.80 35.32 15.99
CA GLU A 62 9.83 35.12 14.90
C GLU A 62 9.73 36.34 13.98
N GLU A 63 9.81 37.55 14.54
CA GLU A 63 9.79 38.78 13.76
C GLU A 63 11.10 39.00 12.99
N GLU A 64 12.25 38.66 13.58
CA GLU A 64 13.56 38.66 12.92
C GLU A 64 13.59 37.66 11.76
N THR A 65 13.18 36.41 12.00
CA THR A 65 13.11 35.38 10.94
C THR A 65 12.16 35.77 9.81
N ARG A 66 11.05 36.45 10.12
CA ARG A 66 10.14 36.98 9.10
C ARG A 66 10.75 38.12 8.30
N LYS A 67 11.39 39.10 8.95
CA LYS A 67 12.11 40.20 8.28
C LYS A 67 13.25 39.66 7.42
N GLN A 68 13.95 38.63 7.89
CA GLN A 68 15.03 37.97 7.16
C GLN A 68 14.49 37.15 5.98
N ALA A 69 13.34 36.48 6.11
CA ALA A 69 12.66 35.80 5.00
C ALA A 69 12.14 36.78 3.94
N GLU A 70 11.61 37.93 4.35
CA GLU A 70 11.15 39.01 3.46
C GLU A 70 12.34 39.66 2.72
N ALA A 71 13.45 39.91 3.41
CA ALA A 71 14.68 40.42 2.80
C ALA A 71 15.30 39.41 1.80
N ASN A 72 15.34 38.13 2.16
CA ASN A 72 15.82 37.06 1.26
C ASN A 72 14.89 36.84 0.06
N ALA A 73 13.58 37.03 0.23
CA ALA A 73 12.62 36.95 -0.87
C ALA A 73 12.74 38.12 -1.87
N SER A 74 13.21 39.28 -1.41
CA SER A 74 13.44 40.44 -2.28
C SER A 74 14.76 40.37 -3.07
N LEU A 75 15.70 39.48 -2.69
CA LEU A 75 17.03 39.38 -3.29
C LEU A 75 17.16 38.28 -4.36
N MET A 76 16.22 37.33 -4.39
CA MET A 76 16.29 36.15 -5.27
C MET A 76 15.21 36.22 -6.35
N GLY A 77 15.63 36.48 -7.59
CA GLY A 77 14.77 36.49 -8.78
C GLY A 77 14.18 35.12 -9.13
N ASN A 78 13.54 35.03 -10.30
CA ASN A 78 12.74 33.91 -10.82
C ASN A 78 13.31 32.48 -10.62
N ASP A 79 14.61 32.33 -10.38
CA ASP A 79 15.29 31.06 -10.07
C ASP A 79 14.73 30.34 -8.83
N GLN A 80 14.19 31.08 -7.85
CA GLN A 80 13.58 30.48 -6.64
C GLN A 80 12.28 29.71 -6.97
N GLU A 81 11.49 30.18 -7.92
CA GLU A 81 10.27 29.48 -8.35
C GLU A 81 10.61 28.21 -9.11
N ASP A 82 11.63 28.25 -9.98
CA ASP A 82 12.12 27.08 -10.71
C ASP A 82 12.67 26.00 -9.77
N LEU A 83 13.42 26.38 -8.73
CA LEU A 83 13.87 25.43 -7.70
C LEU A 83 12.70 24.84 -6.91
N ARG A 84 11.72 25.65 -6.53
CA ARG A 84 10.50 25.16 -5.86
C ARG A 84 9.72 24.19 -6.74
N MET A 85 9.59 24.49 -8.03
CA MET A 85 8.94 23.63 -9.01
C MET A 85 9.72 22.31 -9.17
N LYS A 86 11.05 22.35 -9.30
CA LYS A 86 11.90 21.15 -9.35
C LYS A 86 11.75 20.29 -8.10
N HIS A 87 11.74 20.86 -6.91
CA HIS A 87 11.51 20.10 -5.67
C HIS A 87 10.08 19.56 -5.55
N MET A 88 9.09 20.23 -6.13
CA MET A 88 7.72 19.71 -6.21
C MET A 88 7.68 18.49 -7.14
N ILE A 89 8.25 18.61 -8.33
CA ILE A 89 8.33 17.53 -9.32
C ILE A 89 9.09 16.34 -8.73
N GLN A 90 10.23 16.56 -8.09
CA GLN A 90 10.99 15.49 -7.42
C GLN A 90 10.17 14.74 -6.37
N ARG A 91 9.33 15.45 -5.59
CA ARG A 91 8.46 14.82 -4.60
C ARG A 91 7.35 14.01 -5.25
N LEU A 92 6.75 14.53 -6.32
CA LEU A 92 5.74 13.81 -7.09
C LEU A 92 6.33 12.55 -7.76
N ASP A 93 7.49 12.68 -8.39
CA ASP A 93 8.21 11.57 -9.02
C ASP A 93 8.62 10.51 -7.99
N ALA A 94 9.08 10.92 -6.80
CA ALA A 94 9.41 9.99 -5.73
C ALA A 94 8.17 9.23 -5.22
N ALA A 95 7.05 9.93 -5.06
CA ALA A 95 5.78 9.32 -4.68
C ALA A 95 5.30 8.31 -5.73
N GLU A 96 5.39 8.66 -7.02
CA GLU A 96 4.99 7.77 -8.10
C GLU A 96 5.90 6.55 -8.21
N ARG A 97 7.22 6.73 -8.05
CA ARG A 97 8.16 5.60 -7.99
C ARG A 97 7.88 4.67 -6.80
N SER A 98 7.50 5.21 -5.64
CA SER A 98 7.10 4.39 -4.49
C SER A 98 5.85 3.57 -4.83
N ARG A 99 4.83 4.23 -5.39
CA ARG A 99 3.58 3.58 -5.78
C ARG A 99 3.81 2.45 -6.79
N ILE A 100 4.64 2.69 -7.81
CA ILE A 100 4.96 1.67 -8.82
C ILE A 100 5.65 0.47 -8.17
N LYS A 101 6.63 0.70 -7.27
CA LYS A 101 7.31 -0.38 -6.54
C LYS A 101 6.34 -1.19 -5.69
N ASP A 102 5.42 -0.53 -4.99
CA ASP A 102 4.42 -1.21 -4.15
C ASP A 102 3.50 -2.10 -5.00
N LEU A 103 3.07 -1.60 -6.18
CA LEU A 103 2.27 -2.38 -7.13
C LEU A 103 3.05 -3.57 -7.70
N GLU A 104 4.32 -3.39 -8.04
CA GLU A 104 5.17 -4.47 -8.51
C GLU A 104 5.39 -5.54 -7.44
N ASN A 105 5.62 -5.12 -6.19
CA ASN A 105 5.78 -6.05 -5.07
C ASN A 105 4.50 -6.84 -4.83
N ALA A 106 3.34 -6.18 -4.83
CA ALA A 106 2.04 -6.85 -4.72
C ALA A 106 1.81 -7.88 -5.85
N ARG A 107 2.21 -7.56 -7.09
CA ARG A 107 2.14 -8.53 -8.21
C ARG A 107 3.03 -9.74 -7.97
N LYS A 108 4.28 -9.52 -7.56
CA LYS A 108 5.23 -10.62 -7.30
C LYS A 108 4.80 -11.48 -6.12
N GLU A 109 4.21 -10.87 -5.08
CA GLU A 109 3.61 -11.59 -3.94
C GLU A 109 2.42 -12.46 -4.39
N ALA A 110 1.55 -11.93 -5.25
CA ALA A 110 0.44 -12.69 -5.83
C ALA A 110 0.94 -13.86 -6.70
N ASP A 111 1.94 -13.64 -7.56
CA ASP A 111 2.56 -14.70 -8.37
C ASP A 111 3.20 -15.77 -7.48
N TYR A 112 3.86 -15.36 -6.40
CA TYR A 112 4.40 -16.29 -5.42
C TYR A 112 3.29 -17.05 -4.68
N ALA A 113 2.16 -16.41 -4.38
CA ALA A 113 1.02 -17.03 -3.73
C ALA A 113 0.48 -18.22 -4.54
N LEU A 114 0.52 -18.15 -5.87
CA LEU A 114 0.05 -19.19 -6.79
C LEU A 114 1.01 -20.40 -6.93
N LYS A 115 2.28 -20.29 -6.52
CA LYS A 115 3.23 -21.41 -6.60
C LYS A 115 2.81 -22.54 -5.65
N LEU A 116 2.70 -23.78 -6.14
CA LEU A 116 2.29 -24.94 -5.34
C LEU A 116 3.42 -25.47 -4.43
N ASP A 117 4.64 -25.52 -4.97
CA ASP A 117 5.82 -26.13 -4.32
C ASP A 117 6.63 -25.11 -3.53
N LYS A 118 5.97 -24.41 -2.61
CA LYS A 118 6.66 -23.51 -1.67
C LYS A 118 7.45 -24.33 -0.66
N LYS A 119 8.65 -23.86 -0.34
CA LYS A 119 9.47 -24.46 0.72
C LYS A 119 8.86 -24.12 2.08
N SER A 120 8.99 -25.03 3.04
CA SER A 120 8.45 -24.92 4.40
C SER A 120 9.49 -25.31 5.43
N CYS A 121 9.40 -24.72 6.61
CA CYS A 121 10.25 -25.05 7.75
C CYS A 121 9.87 -26.45 8.27
N PRO A 122 10.82 -27.37 8.47
CA PRO A 122 10.52 -28.71 8.97
C PRO A 122 10.13 -28.71 10.46
N VAL A 123 10.48 -27.66 11.21
CA VAL A 123 10.25 -27.58 12.67
C VAL A 123 8.87 -26.97 12.98
N CYS A 124 8.57 -25.80 12.42
CA CYS A 124 7.30 -25.11 12.69
C CYS A 124 6.26 -25.22 11.56
N GLY A 125 6.61 -25.79 10.41
CA GLY A 125 5.73 -25.88 9.24
C GLY A 125 5.50 -24.55 8.51
N ALA A 126 6.08 -23.44 8.97
CA ALA A 126 5.92 -22.13 8.32
C ALA A 126 6.44 -22.18 6.88
N VAL A 127 5.63 -21.68 5.95
CA VAL A 127 6.00 -21.56 4.54
C VAL A 127 6.94 -20.39 4.37
N GLN A 128 7.97 -20.55 3.54
CA GLN A 128 8.90 -19.47 3.19
C GLN A 128 8.09 -18.31 2.59
N SER A 129 8.32 -17.09 3.06
CA SER A 129 7.61 -15.91 2.56
C SER A 129 8.23 -15.41 1.24
N TYR A 130 7.52 -14.53 0.53
CA TYR A 130 8.07 -13.90 -0.68
C TYR A 130 9.28 -12.99 -0.34
N THR A 131 9.17 -12.22 0.75
CA THR A 131 10.26 -11.36 1.25
C THR A 131 11.50 -12.16 1.61
N ASP A 132 11.35 -13.34 2.22
CA ASP A 132 12.48 -14.24 2.48
C ASP A 132 13.21 -14.64 1.19
N ILE A 133 12.49 -14.82 0.08
CA ILE A 133 13.09 -15.18 -1.21
C ILE A 133 13.81 -13.99 -1.84
N GLU A 134 13.20 -12.80 -1.78
CA GLU A 134 13.81 -11.56 -2.28
C GLU A 134 15.13 -11.26 -1.55
N GLU A 135 15.14 -11.43 -0.23
CA GLU A 135 16.33 -11.24 0.62
C GLU A 135 17.28 -12.46 0.61
N LYS A 136 17.00 -13.48 -0.20
CA LYS A 136 17.79 -14.74 -0.30
C LYS A 136 17.97 -15.47 1.03
N ARG A 137 17.02 -15.31 1.95
CA ARG A 137 16.98 -15.98 3.25
C ARG A 137 16.46 -17.41 3.10
N ASN A 138 17.34 -18.37 3.38
CA ASN A 138 17.01 -19.80 3.30
C ASN A 138 16.74 -20.45 4.67
N ARG A 139 16.69 -19.65 5.74
CA ARG A 139 16.54 -20.11 7.13
C ARG A 139 15.30 -19.50 7.77
N CYS A 140 14.58 -20.28 8.57
CA CYS A 140 13.38 -19.83 9.27
C CYS A 140 13.72 -18.88 10.43
N GLN A 141 12.97 -17.78 10.54
CA GLN A 141 13.11 -16.78 11.61
C GLN A 141 12.23 -17.05 12.84
N GLY A 142 11.49 -18.16 12.86
CA GLY A 142 10.65 -18.51 13.99
C GLY A 142 11.49 -18.70 15.27
N PRO A 143 11.03 -18.21 16.43
CA PRO A 143 11.80 -18.20 17.67
C PRO A 143 12.13 -19.61 18.21
N LYS A 144 11.42 -20.64 17.73
CA LYS A 144 11.62 -22.05 18.12
C LYS A 144 12.31 -22.89 17.04
N CYS A 145 12.77 -22.26 15.96
CA CYS A 145 13.23 -22.96 14.76
C CYS A 145 14.76 -22.94 14.59
N ASP A 146 15.49 -22.20 15.42
CA ASP A 146 16.96 -22.08 15.42
C ASP A 146 17.60 -21.90 14.02
N GLY A 147 16.91 -21.18 13.11
CA GLY A 147 17.39 -21.00 11.75
C GLY A 147 17.37 -22.26 10.88
N ALA A 148 16.48 -23.21 11.16
CA ALA A 148 16.26 -24.39 10.33
C ALA A 148 16.03 -24.00 8.86
N LYS A 149 16.67 -24.73 7.94
CA LYS A 149 16.58 -24.44 6.51
C LYS A 149 15.18 -24.77 5.97
N TYR A 150 14.65 -23.91 5.12
CA TYR A 150 13.43 -24.20 4.39
C TYR A 150 13.64 -25.35 3.41
N VAL A 151 12.83 -26.40 3.51
CA VAL A 151 12.89 -27.58 2.65
C VAL A 151 11.61 -27.68 1.80
N GLY A 152 11.71 -28.28 0.62
CA GLY A 152 10.51 -28.57 -0.19
C GLY A 152 9.55 -29.47 0.59
N LYS A 153 8.25 -29.40 0.26
CA LYS A 153 7.27 -30.33 0.82
C LYS A 153 7.71 -31.75 0.51
N VAL A 154 8.02 -32.52 1.56
CA VAL A 154 8.31 -33.94 1.42
C VAL A 154 6.99 -34.60 1.09
N VAL A 155 6.80 -35.04 -0.15
CA VAL A 155 5.66 -35.87 -0.51
C VAL A 155 5.78 -37.15 0.31
N ASN A 156 4.85 -37.37 1.25
CA ASN A 156 4.83 -38.61 2.04
C ASN A 156 4.80 -39.80 1.08
N HIS A 157 5.94 -40.51 0.96
CA HIS A 157 6.13 -41.61 0.01
C HIS A 157 5.01 -42.65 0.13
N ARG A 158 4.59 -42.96 1.37
CA ARG A 158 3.47 -43.87 1.64
C ARG A 158 2.14 -43.41 1.05
N SER A 159 1.83 -42.11 1.11
CA SER A 159 0.62 -41.56 0.52
C SER A 159 0.66 -41.58 -1.01
N PHE A 160 1.86 -41.41 -1.58
CA PHE A 160 2.07 -41.53 -3.02
C PHE A 160 1.85 -42.97 -3.49
N LEU A 161 2.47 -43.95 -2.82
CA LEU A 161 2.28 -45.37 -3.13
C LEU A 161 0.80 -45.78 -3.03
N MET A 162 0.10 -45.37 -1.97
CA MET A 162 -1.34 -45.64 -1.83
C MET A 162 -2.17 -45.06 -2.98
N ARG A 163 -1.86 -43.84 -3.44
CA ARG A 163 -2.54 -43.25 -4.62
C ARG A 163 -2.23 -44.02 -5.89
N GLN A 164 -1.00 -44.50 -6.05
CA GLN A 164 -0.58 -45.32 -7.18
C GLN A 164 -1.33 -46.67 -7.18
N ASP A 165 -1.39 -47.35 -6.05
CA ASP A 165 -2.11 -48.61 -5.88
C ASP A 165 -3.61 -48.43 -6.16
N GLN A 166 -4.22 -47.36 -5.61
CA GLN A 166 -5.62 -47.04 -5.85
C GLN A 166 -5.91 -46.77 -7.33
N HIS A 167 -5.00 -46.09 -8.03
CA HIS A 167 -5.12 -45.86 -9.46
C HIS A 167 -5.09 -47.17 -10.25
N VAL A 168 -4.19 -48.09 -9.90
CA VAL A 168 -4.10 -49.43 -10.51
C VAL A 168 -5.40 -50.21 -10.28
N VAL A 169 -5.91 -50.24 -9.04
CA VAL A 169 -7.18 -50.91 -8.70
C VAL A 169 -8.35 -50.33 -9.49
N ASN A 170 -8.47 -49.00 -9.54
CA ASN A 170 -9.54 -48.34 -10.29
C ASN A 170 -9.45 -48.66 -11.79
N LYS A 171 -8.24 -48.70 -12.36
CA LYS A 171 -8.03 -49.09 -13.75
C LYS A 171 -8.56 -50.49 -14.03
N TYR A 172 -8.20 -51.48 -13.21
CA TYR A 172 -8.72 -52.85 -13.38
C TYR A 172 -10.24 -52.92 -13.22
N ARG A 173 -10.81 -52.21 -12.24
CA ARG A 173 -12.26 -52.15 -12.03
C ARG A 173 -13.01 -51.59 -13.25
N THR A 174 -12.49 -50.52 -13.86
CA THR A 174 -13.07 -49.95 -15.08
C THR A 174 -12.96 -50.88 -16.28
N LEU A 175 -11.87 -51.65 -16.39
CA LEU A 175 -11.71 -52.65 -17.45
C LEU A 175 -12.72 -53.79 -17.29
N GLU A 176 -12.92 -54.29 -16.07
CA GLU A 176 -13.93 -55.31 -15.79
C GLU A 176 -15.35 -54.83 -16.10
N GLN A 177 -15.68 -53.57 -15.75
CA GLN A 177 -16.98 -52.98 -16.09
C GLN A 177 -17.18 -52.92 -17.60
N LYS A 178 -16.20 -52.41 -18.35
CA LYS A 178 -16.25 -52.38 -19.83
C LYS A 178 -16.39 -53.77 -20.42
N GLN A 179 -15.70 -54.76 -19.86
CA GLN A 179 -15.80 -56.14 -20.33
C GLN A 179 -17.18 -56.74 -20.05
N LYS A 180 -17.78 -56.44 -18.88
CA LYS A 180 -19.16 -56.84 -18.55
C LYS A 180 -20.18 -56.16 -19.47
N GLU A 181 -20.02 -54.88 -19.76
CA GLU A 181 -20.86 -54.13 -20.69
C GLU A 181 -20.77 -54.72 -22.10
N HIS A 182 -19.56 -54.95 -22.61
CA HIS A 182 -19.33 -55.59 -23.91
C HIS A 182 -19.95 -57.00 -24.00
N ASN A 183 -19.78 -57.81 -22.95
CA ASN A 183 -20.41 -59.13 -22.89
C ASN A 183 -21.94 -59.03 -22.82
N ALA A 184 -22.48 -58.10 -22.04
CA ALA A 184 -23.93 -57.87 -21.97
C ALA A 184 -24.51 -57.40 -23.31
N GLU A 185 -23.73 -56.64 -24.10
CA GLU A 185 -24.09 -56.22 -25.44
C GLU A 185 -24.08 -57.38 -26.44
N LEU A 186 -23.08 -58.27 -26.38
CA LEU A 186 -23.02 -59.49 -27.18
C LEU A 186 -24.20 -60.44 -26.93
N TYR A 187 -24.60 -60.58 -25.66
CA TYR A 187 -25.70 -61.45 -25.25
C TYR A 187 -27.03 -60.71 -25.09
N ARG A 188 -27.18 -59.50 -25.66
CA ARG A 188 -28.48 -58.80 -25.65
C ARG A 188 -29.50 -59.65 -26.41
N PRO A 189 -30.58 -60.13 -25.77
CA PRO A 189 -31.61 -60.86 -26.48
C PRO A 189 -32.24 -59.93 -27.53
N PHE A 190 -32.34 -60.42 -28.76
CA PHE A 190 -33.06 -59.72 -29.83
C PHE A 190 -34.50 -59.50 -29.35
N ARG A 191 -34.87 -58.25 -29.06
CA ARG A 191 -36.25 -57.89 -28.77
C ARG A 191 -37.05 -58.07 -30.06
N ALA A 192 -37.74 -59.21 -30.20
CA ALA A 192 -38.72 -59.42 -31.26
C ALA A 192 -39.86 -58.39 -31.07
N LYS A 193 -40.15 -57.64 -32.13
CA LYS A 193 -41.29 -56.73 -32.22
C LYS A 193 -42.54 -57.49 -32.62
#